data_AF-A0A150S5N8-F1
#
_entry.id   AF-A0A150S5N8-F1
#
_cell.length_a   1.000
_cell.length_b   1.000
_cell.length_c   1.000
_cell.angle_alpha   90.00
_cell.angle_beta   90.00
_cell.angle_gamma   90.00
#
_symmetry.space_group_name_H-M   'P 1'
#
loop_
_entity.id
_entity.type
_entity.pdbx_description
1 polymer ?
#
loop_
_entity_poly.entity_id
_entity_poly.type
_entity_poly.pdbx_seq_one_letter_code
_entity_poly.pdbx_strand_id
1 'polypeptide(L)'
;MALPDKNDFAALGGELVDYSPPEDPTTDLSAEASNEARADTAAMTRMIERAFVSFTTNGSTATVTDHDAVWGNALAYKPTISRTGAGNYLVTWPTTVTDARGVTRSLNLRFGVGNVGESLFSASVIRVSANSMRIRITRNNAATDPDASTVVTMVVW
;
A
#
# COMPACT_ATOMS: atom_id res chain seq x y z
N MET A 1 -13.14 13.26 -18.29
CA MET A 1 -12.09 12.49 -19.00
C MET A 1 -11.74 11.33 -18.09
N ALA A 2 -12.03 10.09 -18.49
CA ALA A 2 -11.60 8.92 -17.72
C ALA A 2 -10.07 8.88 -17.74
N LEU A 3 -9.45 8.62 -16.60
CA LEU A 3 -8.02 8.31 -16.58
C LEU A 3 -7.80 7.02 -17.40
N PRO A 4 -6.70 6.89 -18.16
CA PRO A 4 -6.41 5.66 -18.88
C PRO A 4 -6.38 4.48 -17.91
N ASP A 5 -6.95 3.35 -18.33
CA ASP A 5 -6.91 2.12 -17.55
C ASP A 5 -5.45 1.73 -17.27
N LYS A 6 -5.26 1.12 -16.10
CA LYS A 6 -3.97 0.52 -15.75
C LYS A 6 -3.68 -0.63 -16.71
N ASN A 7 -2.63 -0.49 -17.52
CA ASN A 7 -2.11 -1.61 -18.29
C ASN A 7 -1.61 -2.70 -17.34
N ASP A 8 -2.05 -3.94 -17.58
CA ASP A 8 -1.51 -5.10 -16.88
C ASP A 8 -0.14 -5.49 -17.46
N PHE A 9 0.62 -6.28 -16.71
CA PHE A 9 1.96 -6.71 -17.13
C PHE A 9 1.92 -7.54 -18.42
N ALA A 10 0.86 -8.32 -18.62
CA ALA A 10 0.65 -9.12 -19.83
C ALA A 10 0.46 -8.24 -21.09
N ALA A 11 -0.28 -7.14 -21.00
CA ALA A 11 -0.48 -6.19 -22.09
C ALA A 11 0.80 -5.44 -22.46
N LEU A 12 1.79 -5.40 -21.58
CA LEU A 12 3.12 -4.82 -21.82
C LEU A 12 4.15 -5.83 -22.35
N GLY A 13 3.72 -7.04 -22.70
CA GLY A 13 4.58 -8.09 -23.25
C GLY A 13 4.98 -9.18 -22.25
N GLY A 14 4.56 -9.06 -20.99
CA GLY A 14 4.73 -10.11 -19.98
C GLY A 14 6.19 -10.42 -19.63
N GLU A 15 6.39 -11.62 -19.08
CA GLU A 15 7.70 -12.13 -18.66
C GLU A 15 8.51 -12.54 -19.90
N LEU A 16 9.57 -11.80 -20.22
CA LEU A 16 10.49 -12.17 -21.28
C LEU A 16 11.46 -13.26 -20.80
N VAL A 17 11.85 -14.15 -21.71
CA VAL A 17 12.86 -15.19 -21.47
C VAL A 17 14.04 -14.99 -22.41
N ASP A 18 15.24 -15.34 -21.94
CA ASP A 18 16.44 -15.31 -22.75
C ASP A 18 16.33 -16.33 -23.90
N TYR A 19 16.48 -15.86 -25.14
CA TYR A 19 16.55 -16.75 -26.31
C TYR A 19 17.88 -17.54 -26.32
N SER A 20 18.95 -16.92 -25.83
CA SER A 20 20.27 -17.51 -25.63
C SER A 20 20.85 -16.98 -24.32
N PRO A 21 21.68 -17.77 -23.60
CA PRO A 21 22.30 -17.30 -22.37
C PRO A 21 23.19 -16.06 -22.65
N PRO A 22 23.26 -15.09 -21.73
CA PRO A 22 24.20 -13.97 -21.84
C PRO A 22 25.64 -14.49 -21.96
N GLU A 23 26.35 -14.08 -23.01
CA GLU A 23 27.74 -14.51 -23.24
C GLU A 23 28.72 -13.54 -22.56
N ASP A 24 28.43 -12.24 -22.62
CA ASP A 24 29.21 -11.21 -21.94
C ASP A 24 28.31 -10.38 -21.00
N PRO A 25 28.44 -10.52 -19.67
CA PRO A 25 27.61 -9.79 -18.70
C PRO A 25 27.88 -8.27 -18.65
N THR A 26 28.85 -7.74 -19.41
CA THR A 26 29.10 -6.30 -19.50
C THR A 26 28.39 -5.62 -20.67
N THR A 27 28.03 -6.37 -21.71
CA THR A 27 27.31 -5.85 -22.89
C THR A 27 25.90 -6.44 -23.03
N ASP A 28 25.70 -7.66 -22.53
CA ASP A 28 24.45 -8.39 -22.66
C ASP A 28 23.61 -8.21 -21.39
N LEU A 29 22.35 -7.81 -21.58
CA LEU A 29 21.37 -7.73 -20.50
C LEU A 29 20.47 -8.95 -20.56
N SER A 30 20.42 -9.73 -19.48
CA SER A 30 19.45 -10.83 -19.39
C SER A 30 18.01 -10.31 -19.42
N ALA A 31 17.11 -11.11 -19.97
CA ALA A 31 15.69 -10.86 -19.97
C ALA A 31 15.17 -10.67 -18.54
N GLU A 32 15.70 -11.44 -17.57
CA GLU A 32 15.43 -11.29 -16.14
C GLU A 32 15.70 -9.86 -15.64
N ALA A 33 16.91 -9.34 -15.92
CA ALA A 33 17.29 -7.99 -15.48
C ALA A 33 16.47 -6.90 -16.20
N SER A 34 16.12 -7.11 -17.47
CA SER A 34 15.22 -6.19 -18.19
C SER A 34 13.81 -6.20 -17.61
N ASN A 35 13.27 -7.37 -17.27
CA ASN A 35 11.93 -7.50 -16.67
C ASN A 35 11.89 -6.84 -15.29
N GLU A 36 12.93 -7.01 -14.46
CA GLU A 36 13.05 -6.33 -13.18
C GLU A 36 13.09 -4.81 -13.35
N ALA A 37 13.93 -4.29 -14.25
CA ALA A 37 14.03 -2.86 -14.51
C ALA A 37 12.69 -2.26 -15.00
N ARG A 38 11.93 -2.99 -15.83
CA ARG A 38 10.61 -2.56 -16.31
C ARG A 38 9.56 -2.59 -15.20
N ALA A 39 9.56 -3.64 -14.37
CA ALA A 39 8.66 -3.74 -13.22
C ALA A 39 8.93 -2.61 -12.21
N ASP A 40 10.20 -2.33 -11.92
CA ASP A 40 10.60 -1.24 -11.04
C ASP A 40 10.26 0.13 -11.64
N THR A 41 10.48 0.34 -12.93
CA THR A 41 10.09 1.57 -13.63
C THR A 41 8.57 1.78 -13.60
N ALA A 42 7.80 0.70 -13.80
CA ALA A 42 6.34 0.75 -13.68
C ALA A 42 5.87 1.01 -12.23
N ALA A 43 6.67 0.63 -11.22
CA ALA A 43 6.43 1.02 -9.84
C ALA A 43 6.82 2.49 -9.59
N MET A 44 7.84 3.02 -10.27
CA MET A 44 8.25 4.43 -10.18
C MET A 44 7.24 5.40 -10.79
N THR A 45 6.49 5.02 -11.84
CA THR A 45 5.41 5.90 -12.36
C THR A 45 4.26 6.09 -11.36
N ARG A 46 4.22 5.31 -10.28
CA ARG A 46 3.27 5.47 -9.15
C ARG A 46 3.84 6.35 -8.03
N MET A 47 4.49 7.45 -8.41
CA MET A 47 5.22 8.40 -7.55
C MET A 47 4.43 9.03 -6.38
N ILE A 48 3.15 8.73 -6.17
CA ILE A 48 2.34 9.50 -5.24
C ILE A 48 1.75 8.76 -4.05
N GLU A 49 1.51 7.44 -4.03
CA GLU A 49 1.06 6.68 -2.84
C GLU A 49 1.35 5.17 -3.02
N ARG A 50 1.96 4.48 -2.05
CA ARG A 50 2.22 3.02 -2.13
C ARG A 50 0.98 2.18 -1.84
N ALA A 51 0.18 2.61 -0.88
CA ALA A 51 -1.10 2.01 -0.56
C ALA A 51 -2.00 3.01 0.15
N PHE A 52 -3.30 2.82 0.03
CA PHE A 52 -4.27 3.45 0.91
C PHE A 52 -5.17 2.42 1.57
N VAL A 53 -5.74 2.80 2.70
CA VAL A 53 -6.78 2.05 3.37
C VAL A 53 -7.78 3.01 3.98
N SER A 54 -9.06 2.74 3.76
CA SER A 54 -10.16 3.41 4.42
C SER A 54 -10.86 2.42 5.34
N PHE A 55 -11.27 2.88 6.51
CA PHE A 55 -11.99 2.07 7.48
C PHE A 55 -12.98 2.89 8.29
N THR A 56 -13.99 2.22 8.80
CA THR A 56 -14.89 2.76 9.83
C THR A 56 -14.61 2.08 11.16
N THR A 57 -14.97 2.72 12.27
CA THR A 57 -14.81 2.18 13.61
C THR A 57 -16.03 2.47 14.45
N ASN A 58 -16.51 1.49 15.21
CA ASN A 58 -17.61 1.65 16.18
C ASN A 58 -17.11 1.85 17.62
N GLY A 59 -15.85 2.27 17.79
CA GLY A 59 -15.21 2.42 19.11
C GLY A 59 -14.74 1.10 19.76
N SER A 60 -15.00 -0.05 19.13
CA SER A 60 -14.49 -1.36 19.57
C SER A 60 -13.72 -2.07 18.47
N THR A 61 -14.30 -2.13 17.27
CA THR A 61 -13.75 -2.80 16.09
C THR A 61 -13.60 -1.81 14.95
N ALA A 62 -12.50 -1.92 14.22
CA ALA A 62 -12.30 -1.22 12.95
C ALA A 62 -12.54 -2.20 11.78
N THR A 63 -13.27 -1.75 10.76
CA THR A 63 -13.55 -2.54 9.57
C THR A 63 -13.04 -1.79 8.34
N VAL A 64 -12.14 -2.43 7.60
CA VAL A 64 -11.65 -1.90 6.32
C VAL A 64 -12.82 -1.84 5.33
N THR A 65 -13.14 -0.62 4.89
CA THR A 65 -14.18 -0.33 3.90
C THR A 65 -13.61 -0.32 2.49
N ASP A 66 -12.36 0.12 2.33
CA ASP A 66 -11.70 0.18 1.03
C ASP A 66 -10.17 0.10 1.17
N HIS A 67 -9.49 -0.35 0.13
CA HIS A 67 -8.04 -0.38 0.05
C HIS A 67 -7.58 -0.52 -1.40
N ASP A 68 -6.40 0.02 -1.68
CA ASP A 68 -5.64 -0.27 -2.89
C ASP A 68 -4.16 -0.11 -2.61
N ALA A 69 -3.33 -0.72 -3.46
CA ALA A 69 -1.89 -0.64 -3.35
C ALA A 69 -1.20 -0.80 -4.70
N VAL A 70 0.09 -0.45 -4.73
CA VAL A 70 0.90 -0.58 -5.95
C VAL A 70 1.05 -2.05 -6.40
N TRP A 71 0.99 -2.98 -5.45
CA TRP A 71 0.97 -4.43 -5.68
C TRP A 71 -0.44 -5.01 -5.90
N GLY A 72 -1.49 -4.17 -5.90
CA GLY A 72 -2.87 -4.55 -6.17
C GLY A 72 -3.77 -4.59 -4.93
N ASN A 73 -5.05 -4.90 -5.16
CA ASN A 73 -6.15 -4.85 -4.18
C ASN A 73 -6.78 -6.22 -3.89
N ALA A 74 -6.08 -7.31 -4.20
CA ALA A 74 -6.54 -8.66 -3.86
C ALA A 74 -6.64 -8.83 -2.34
N LEU A 75 -7.53 -9.71 -1.87
CA LEU A 75 -7.76 -9.94 -0.43
C LEU A 75 -6.49 -10.32 0.35
N ALA A 76 -5.53 -11.00 -0.29
CA ALA A 76 -4.25 -11.35 0.32
C ALA A 76 -3.40 -10.11 0.70
N TYR A 77 -3.66 -8.97 0.05
CA TYR A 77 -2.99 -7.69 0.29
C TYR A 77 -3.75 -6.77 1.22
N LYS A 78 -4.95 -7.19 1.66
CA LYS A 78 -5.80 -6.41 2.56
C LYS A 78 -5.13 -6.23 3.91
N PRO A 79 -4.93 -4.97 4.37
CA PRO A 79 -4.40 -4.76 5.70
C PRO A 79 -5.41 -5.17 6.77
N THR A 80 -4.88 -5.62 7.90
CA THR A 80 -5.66 -5.82 9.12
C THR A 80 -5.59 -4.58 10.00
N ILE A 81 -6.67 -4.26 10.69
CA ILE A 81 -6.72 -3.12 11.62
C ILE A 81 -7.09 -3.63 13.01
N SER A 82 -6.31 -3.22 14.01
CA SER A 82 -6.55 -3.53 15.41
C SER A 82 -6.61 -2.24 16.22
N ARG A 83 -7.60 -2.13 17.12
CA ARG A 83 -7.70 -1.00 18.05
C ARG A 83 -6.79 -1.27 19.24
N THR A 84 -5.83 -0.37 19.49
CA THR A 84 -4.91 -0.46 20.63
C THR A 84 -5.34 0.43 21.80
N GLY A 85 -6.31 1.32 21.58
CA GLY A 85 -6.91 2.20 22.57
C GLY A 85 -7.86 3.18 21.90
N ALA A 86 -8.55 4.01 22.67
CA ALA A 86 -9.40 5.07 22.11
C ALA A 86 -8.59 5.96 21.17
N GLY A 87 -9.11 6.18 19.96
CA GLY A 87 -8.47 6.95 18.90
C GLY A 87 -7.14 6.37 18.40
N ASN A 88 -6.74 5.15 18.77
CA ASN A 88 -5.45 4.57 18.37
C ASN A 88 -5.66 3.23 17.68
N TYR A 89 -5.27 3.16 16.41
CA TYR A 89 -5.42 1.97 15.58
C TYR A 89 -4.08 1.59 14.95
N LEU A 90 -3.73 0.31 15.05
CA LEU A 90 -2.59 -0.28 14.37
C LEU A 90 -3.09 -0.96 13.10
N VAL A 91 -2.53 -0.53 11.98
CA VAL A 91 -2.83 -1.02 10.64
C VAL A 91 -1.62 -1.77 10.14
N THR A 92 -1.82 -3.02 9.75
CA THR A 92 -0.75 -3.95 9.38
C THR A 92 -1.02 -4.55 8.01
N TRP A 93 -0.12 -4.31 7.07
CA TRP A 93 -0.09 -4.98 5.77
C TRP A 93 0.71 -6.29 5.85
N PRO A 94 0.59 -7.19 4.86
CA PRO A 94 1.48 -8.34 4.74
C PRO A 94 2.96 -7.96 4.79
N THR A 95 3.79 -8.85 5.34
CA THR A 95 5.25 -8.65 5.40
C THR A 95 5.92 -8.75 4.04
N THR A 96 5.28 -9.44 3.10
CA THR A 96 5.73 -9.61 1.72
C THR A 96 4.57 -9.42 0.76
N VAL A 97 4.88 -8.98 -0.45
CA VAL A 97 3.92 -8.81 -1.54
C VAL A 97 4.48 -9.45 -2.81
N THR A 98 3.61 -9.99 -3.63
CA THR A 98 3.99 -10.54 -4.93
C THR A 98 3.89 -9.43 -5.97
N ASP A 99 4.99 -9.17 -6.67
CA ASP A 99 5.00 -8.19 -7.75
C ASP A 99 4.29 -8.72 -9.00
N ALA A 100 4.24 -7.89 -10.04
CA ALA A 100 3.56 -8.26 -11.28
C ALA A 100 4.23 -9.42 -12.04
N ARG A 101 5.47 -9.79 -11.67
CA ARG A 101 6.23 -10.91 -12.24
C ARG A 101 6.03 -12.21 -11.45
N GLY A 102 5.28 -12.17 -10.36
CA GLY A 102 5.11 -13.34 -9.48
C GLY A 102 6.22 -13.48 -8.43
N VAL A 103 7.15 -12.52 -8.32
CA VAL A 103 8.25 -12.58 -7.37
C VAL A 103 7.82 -12.00 -6.02
N THR A 104 8.11 -12.72 -4.94
CA THR A 104 7.79 -12.28 -3.57
C THR A 104 8.87 -11.33 -3.06
N ARG A 105 8.46 -10.13 -2.65
CA ARG A 105 9.35 -9.07 -2.15
C ARG A 105 8.92 -8.62 -0.76
N SER A 106 9.88 -8.27 0.09
CA SER A 106 9.58 -7.70 1.41
C SER A 106 8.94 -6.31 1.30
N LEU A 107 7.84 -6.10 2.01
CA LEU A 107 7.19 -4.80 2.07
C LEU A 107 7.94 -3.88 3.03
N ASN A 108 8.21 -2.66 2.58
CA ASN A 108 8.77 -1.60 3.41
C ASN A 108 8.06 -0.28 3.14
N LEU A 109 7.34 0.19 4.14
CA LEU A 109 6.66 1.47 4.21
C LEU A 109 7.54 2.45 5.00
N ARG A 110 7.52 3.73 4.63
CA ARG A 110 8.41 4.79 5.15
C ARG A 110 7.65 5.78 6.04
N PHE A 111 6.50 6.25 5.58
CA PHE A 111 5.64 7.15 6.34
C PHE A 111 4.19 7.02 5.86
N GLY A 112 3.28 7.68 6.56
CA GLY A 112 1.90 7.79 6.14
C GLY A 112 1.28 9.10 6.58
N VAL A 113 0.12 9.39 6.03
CA VAL A 113 -0.74 10.50 6.43
C VAL A 113 -2.15 9.98 6.60
N GLY A 114 -2.91 10.62 7.49
CA GLY A 114 -4.27 10.22 7.80
C GLY A 114 -5.24 11.37 7.59
N ASN A 115 -6.46 11.03 7.22
CA ASN A 115 -7.60 11.92 7.21
C ASN A 115 -8.76 11.25 7.96
N VAL A 116 -9.57 12.08 8.61
CA VAL A 116 -10.85 11.67 9.18
C VAL A 116 -11.92 12.43 8.40
N GLY A 117 -12.93 11.74 7.89
CA GLY A 117 -14.02 12.31 7.10
C GLY A 117 -14.98 13.19 7.90
N GLU A 118 -14.52 13.80 8.99
CA GLU A 118 -15.27 14.65 9.90
C GLU A 118 -14.38 15.80 10.39
N SER A 119 -14.91 17.03 10.34
CA SER A 119 -14.13 18.26 10.54
C SER A 119 -13.62 18.50 11.97
N LEU A 120 -14.20 17.83 12.97
CA LEU A 120 -13.82 17.98 14.38
C LEU A 120 -12.66 17.06 14.77
N PHE A 121 -12.23 16.18 13.87
CA PHE A 121 -11.20 15.20 14.12
C PHE A 121 -9.96 15.47 13.28
N SER A 122 -8.80 15.15 13.85
CA SER A 122 -7.52 15.17 13.17
C SER A 122 -6.90 13.78 13.24
N ALA A 123 -6.15 13.40 12.22
CA ALA A 123 -5.38 12.16 12.21
C ALA A 123 -3.88 12.45 12.10
N SER A 124 -3.10 11.66 12.83
CA SER A 124 -1.65 11.59 12.71
C SER A 124 -1.25 10.14 12.50
N VAL A 125 -0.22 9.90 11.69
CA VAL A 125 0.22 8.55 11.36
C VAL A 125 1.70 8.43 11.67
N ILE A 126 2.08 7.33 12.31
CA ILE A 126 3.47 7.02 12.64
C ILE A 126 3.80 5.59 12.25
N ARG A 127 5.00 5.39 11.70
CA ARG A 127 5.53 4.07 11.39
C ARG A 127 5.87 3.32 12.67
N VAL A 128 5.41 2.08 12.75
CA VAL A 128 5.71 1.17 13.88
C VAL A 128 6.71 0.09 13.44
N SER A 129 6.52 -0.47 12.26
CA SER A 129 7.46 -1.42 11.64
C SER A 129 7.50 -1.22 10.11
N ALA A 130 8.24 -2.06 9.40
CA ALA A 130 8.30 -2.02 7.93
C ALA A 130 6.94 -2.19 7.24
N ASN A 131 6.01 -2.92 7.86
CA ASN A 131 4.70 -3.25 7.30
C ASN A 131 3.53 -2.79 8.17
N SER A 132 3.78 -1.98 9.21
CA SER A 132 2.72 -1.49 10.10
C SER A 132 2.84 -0.02 10.44
N MET A 133 1.67 0.63 10.48
CA MET A 133 1.49 2.04 10.79
C MET A 133 0.46 2.18 11.90
N ARG A 134 0.69 3.11 12.82
CA ARG A 134 -0.31 3.52 13.80
C ARG A 134 -0.95 4.82 13.34
N ILE A 135 -2.28 4.83 13.25
CA ILE A 135 -3.06 6.05 13.10
C ILE A 135 -3.62 6.45 14.48
N ARG A 136 -3.36 7.70 14.85
CA ARG A 136 -3.91 8.34 16.05
C ARG A 136 -4.89 9.42 15.62
N ILE A 137 -6.13 9.25 16.04
CA ILE A 137 -7.27 10.13 15.83
C ILE A 137 -7.47 10.95 17.10
N THR A 138 -7.62 12.26 16.94
CA THR A 138 -7.81 13.18 18.05
C THR A 138 -8.96 14.15 17.79
N ARG A 139 -9.62 14.55 18.88
CA ARG A 139 -10.57 15.68 18.94
C ARG A 139 -10.18 16.52 20.13
N ASN A 140 -10.01 17.83 19.95
CA ASN A 140 -9.58 18.74 21.02
C ASN A 140 -8.31 18.25 21.75
N ASN A 141 -7.32 17.75 21.00
CA ASN A 141 -6.05 17.17 21.50
C ASN A 141 -6.17 15.90 22.37
N ALA A 142 -7.36 15.33 22.56
CA ALA A 142 -7.57 14.05 23.22
C ALA A 142 -7.72 12.92 22.19
N ALA A 143 -7.14 11.74 22.48
CA ALA A 143 -7.34 10.58 21.63
C ALA A 143 -8.77 10.06 21.82
N THR A 144 -9.53 9.97 20.72
CA THR A 144 -10.93 9.58 20.76
C THR A 144 -11.32 8.89 19.47
N ASP A 145 -12.28 7.99 19.57
CA ASP A 145 -12.87 7.35 18.40
C ASP A 145 -13.89 8.31 17.76
N PRO A 146 -13.98 8.34 16.42
CA PRO A 146 -15.08 9.00 15.72
C PRO A 146 -16.33 8.12 15.72
N ASP A 147 -17.44 8.67 15.20
CA ASP A 147 -18.70 7.94 15.10
C ASP A 147 -18.62 6.75 14.13
N ALA A 148 -19.51 5.78 14.30
CA ALA A 148 -19.50 4.51 13.54
C ALA A 148 -19.56 4.65 12.02
N SER A 149 -20.12 5.75 11.53
CA SER A 149 -20.22 6.07 10.10
C SER A 149 -19.03 6.86 9.56
N THR A 150 -18.16 7.37 10.42
CA THR A 150 -17.04 8.22 10.02
C THR A 150 -15.96 7.38 9.37
N VAL A 151 -15.64 7.72 8.12
CA VAL A 151 -14.56 7.08 7.37
C VAL A 151 -13.23 7.70 7.77
N VAL A 152 -12.28 6.85 8.12
CA VAL A 152 -10.89 7.22 8.38
C VAL A 152 -10.06 6.66 7.24
N THR A 153 -9.31 7.53 6.55
CA THR A 153 -8.45 7.14 5.44
C THR A 153 -7.00 7.35 5.82
N MET A 154 -6.16 6.38 5.49
CA MET A 154 -4.72 6.46 5.64
C MET A 154 -4.07 6.12 4.32
N VAL A 155 -3.09 6.94 3.95
CA VAL A 155 -2.24 6.76 2.79
C VAL A 155 -0.81 6.51 3.28
N VAL A 156 -0.09 5.61 2.63
CA VAL A 156 1.28 5.23 2.97
C VAL A 156 2.22 5.23 1.77
N TRP A 157 3.51 5.45 2.04
CA TRP A 157 4.61 5.50 1.06
C TRP A 157 5.75 4.58 1.43
#